data_AF-A0AAD3D402-F1
#
_entry.id   AF-A0AAD3D402-F1
#
_cell.length_a   1.000
_cell.length_b   1.000
_cell.length_c   1.000
_cell.angle_alpha   90.00
_cell.angle_beta   90.00
_cell.angle_gamma   90.00
#
_symmetry.space_group_name_H-M   'P 1'
#
loop_
_entity.id
_entity.type
_entity.pdbx_description
1 polymer ?
#
loop_
_entity_poly.entity_id
_entity_poly.type
_entity_poly.pdbx_seq_one_letter_code
_entity_poly.pdbx_strand_id
1 'polypeptide(L)'
;MKNITFYNVHYVAAVKLWEQGRRREAADQYWQSFEKIPSLTHELRYYILHGYTSILREQYFEATDEDLSKIRKVVDDKHEPRLFRIECGFTLGYLLYIKGKRTECAEAYYHAISVGEKTVKAKEAKMESKLIQFNTEKVSSKEIMGRILKDVQGNLDNLNRKTASSDGAFIPDKRADGTYISKPSKCHKMPIGPFGSNLNDEQFNKLIDVGGLECDCCKRKNVKLLKCQRCNKAFYCSAECQKIQWKEKGHRQHCRKEGEFKPKDLVQLSGLEAKPELNDTVVRIVGPAPTKGRYEVRMEGGDRSFSVSAANIIHLRPFDIIAA
;
A
#
# COMPACT_ATOMS: atom_id res chain seq x y z
N MET A 1 4.53 24.49 -33.89
CA MET A 1 3.97 23.19 -34.31
C MET A 1 4.97 22.01 -34.33
N LYS A 2 6.30 22.22 -34.30
CA LYS A 2 7.29 21.12 -34.41
C LYS A 2 7.48 20.21 -33.17
N ASN A 3 6.94 20.56 -32.00
CA ASN A 3 7.08 19.74 -30.77
C ASN A 3 5.90 18.81 -30.46
N ILE A 4 4.78 18.92 -31.19
CA ILE A 4 3.59 18.06 -30.98
C ILE A 4 3.84 16.63 -31.50
N THR A 5 4.75 16.46 -32.44
CA THR A 5 5.03 15.16 -33.08
C THR A 5 5.77 14.19 -32.17
N PHE A 6 6.67 14.64 -31.30
CA PHE A 6 7.63 13.71 -30.66
C PHE A 6 7.04 12.87 -29.50
N TYR A 7 6.24 13.46 -28.60
CA TYR A 7 5.59 12.67 -27.53
C TYR A 7 4.47 11.77 -28.08
N ASN A 8 3.87 12.16 -29.20
CA ASN A 8 2.86 11.38 -29.90
C ASN A 8 3.46 10.06 -30.44
N VAL A 9 4.73 10.04 -30.85
CA VAL A 9 5.41 8.80 -31.29
C VAL A 9 5.40 7.74 -30.19
N HIS A 10 5.76 8.11 -28.96
CA HIS A 10 5.80 7.18 -27.84
C HIS A 10 4.40 6.71 -27.43
N TYR A 11 3.41 7.61 -27.42
CA TYR A 11 2.04 7.23 -27.11
C TYR A 11 1.46 6.26 -28.14
N VAL A 12 1.63 6.55 -29.44
CA VAL A 12 1.18 5.66 -30.52
C VAL A 12 1.91 4.31 -30.46
N ALA A 13 3.22 4.32 -30.18
CA ALA A 13 3.98 3.08 -29.97
C ALA A 13 3.45 2.28 -28.78
N ALA A 14 3.11 2.93 -27.67
CA ALA A 14 2.54 2.29 -26.49
C ALA A 14 1.22 1.57 -26.81
N VAL A 15 0.30 2.24 -27.52
CA VAL A 15 -0.98 1.66 -27.95
C VAL A 15 -0.77 0.46 -28.89
N LYS A 16 0.12 0.59 -29.87
CA LYS A 16 0.43 -0.51 -30.80
C LYS A 16 1.03 -1.72 -30.08
N LEU A 17 1.97 -1.50 -29.14
CA LEU A 17 2.56 -2.57 -28.33
C LEU A 17 1.50 -3.22 -27.43
N TRP A 18 0.59 -2.42 -26.87
CA TRP A 18 -0.54 -2.93 -26.10
C TRP A 18 -1.41 -3.87 -26.94
N GLU A 19 -1.81 -3.48 -28.15
CA GLU A 19 -2.59 -4.33 -29.06
C GLU A 19 -1.88 -5.65 -29.41
N GLN A 20 -0.54 -5.65 -29.43
CA GLN A 20 0.29 -6.83 -29.67
C GLN A 20 0.48 -7.74 -28.44
N GLY A 21 -0.12 -7.40 -27.28
CA GLY A 21 0.11 -8.12 -26.03
C GLY A 21 1.48 -7.86 -25.39
N ARG A 22 2.23 -6.87 -25.90
CA ARG A 22 3.57 -6.47 -25.44
C ARG A 22 3.48 -5.48 -24.27
N ARG A 23 2.92 -5.96 -23.16
CA ARG A 23 2.44 -5.15 -22.02
C ARG A 23 3.55 -4.35 -21.32
N ARG A 24 4.71 -4.96 -21.07
CA ARG A 24 5.88 -4.30 -20.45
C ARG A 24 6.38 -3.13 -21.30
N GLU A 25 6.62 -3.40 -22.59
CA GLU A 25 7.16 -2.40 -23.50
C GLU A 25 6.13 -1.28 -23.74
N ALA A 26 4.84 -1.60 -23.75
CA ALA A 26 3.78 -0.60 -23.78
C ALA A 26 3.84 0.33 -22.56
N ALA A 27 4.00 -0.21 -21.34
CA ALA A 27 4.18 0.58 -20.12
C ALA A 27 5.41 1.49 -20.20
N ASP A 28 6.54 0.99 -20.71
CA ASP A 28 7.75 1.79 -20.90
C ASP A 28 7.53 2.94 -21.89
N GLN A 29 6.82 2.69 -22.99
CA GLN A 29 6.48 3.73 -23.97
C GLN A 29 5.49 4.76 -23.41
N TYR A 30 4.51 4.36 -22.61
CA TYR A 30 3.64 5.30 -21.89
C TYR A 30 4.46 6.20 -20.97
N TRP A 31 5.34 5.63 -20.15
CA TRP A 31 6.19 6.41 -19.25
C TRP A 31 7.10 7.41 -20.00
N GLN A 32 7.76 6.96 -21.07
CA GLN A 32 8.58 7.84 -21.91
C GLN A 32 7.78 8.99 -22.53
N SER A 33 6.53 8.74 -22.95
CA SER A 33 5.64 9.78 -23.45
C SER A 33 5.27 10.78 -22.33
N PHE A 34 4.98 10.29 -21.13
CA PHE A 34 4.62 11.12 -19.96
C PHE A 34 5.75 12.10 -19.59
N GLU A 35 6.99 11.64 -19.55
CA GLU A 35 8.16 12.48 -19.21
C GLU A 35 8.49 13.51 -20.29
N LYS A 36 8.19 13.20 -21.55
CA LYS A 36 8.50 14.09 -22.69
C LYS A 36 7.48 15.20 -22.91
N ILE A 37 6.33 15.18 -22.24
CA ILE A 37 5.33 16.24 -22.34
C ILE A 37 5.69 17.37 -21.35
N PRO A 38 6.17 18.54 -21.82
CA PRO A 38 6.65 19.60 -20.93
C PRO A 38 5.50 20.35 -20.24
N SER A 39 4.30 20.33 -20.83
CA SER A 39 3.16 21.05 -20.30
C SER A 39 2.38 20.18 -19.31
N LEU A 40 2.35 20.61 -18.06
CA LEU A 40 1.55 20.01 -16.99
C LEU A 40 0.05 20.01 -17.32
N THR A 41 -0.39 20.90 -18.21
CA THR A 41 -1.81 21.07 -18.59
C THR A 41 -2.16 20.42 -19.93
N HIS A 42 -1.24 19.65 -20.52
CA HIS A 42 -1.51 18.96 -21.77
C HIS A 42 -2.59 17.90 -21.56
N GLU A 43 -3.65 17.92 -22.37
CA GLU A 43 -4.83 17.06 -22.21
C GLU A 43 -4.48 15.57 -22.24
N LEU A 44 -3.57 15.15 -23.13
CA LEU A 44 -3.13 13.76 -23.24
C LEU A 44 -2.32 13.24 -22.05
N ARG A 45 -1.75 14.13 -21.22
CA ARG A 45 -0.77 13.71 -20.21
C ARG A 45 -1.38 12.82 -19.13
N TYR A 46 -2.65 13.08 -18.77
CA TYR A 46 -3.38 12.22 -17.84
C TYR A 46 -3.61 10.83 -18.42
N TYR A 47 -4.02 10.71 -19.68
CA TYR A 47 -4.26 9.41 -20.33
C TYR A 47 -3.04 8.53 -20.39
N ILE A 48 -1.91 9.15 -20.72
CA ILE A 48 -0.64 8.45 -20.81
C ILE A 48 -0.25 7.93 -19.42
N LEU A 49 -0.37 8.77 -18.39
CA LEU A 49 -0.10 8.36 -17.01
C LEU A 49 -1.07 7.26 -16.55
N HIS A 50 -2.37 7.44 -16.82
CA HIS A 50 -3.42 6.48 -16.47
C HIS A 50 -3.23 5.14 -17.19
N GLY A 51 -2.81 5.15 -18.46
CA GLY A 51 -2.41 3.95 -19.19
C GLY A 51 -1.27 3.23 -18.48
N TYR A 52 -0.18 3.94 -18.19
CA TYR A 52 0.95 3.38 -17.44
C TYR A 52 0.54 2.77 -16.09
N THR A 53 -0.18 3.53 -15.26
CA THR A 53 -0.60 3.08 -13.92
C THR A 53 -1.57 1.91 -13.98
N SER A 54 -2.50 1.88 -14.94
CA SER A 54 -3.47 0.79 -15.08
C SER A 54 -2.80 -0.51 -15.48
N ILE A 55 -1.84 -0.48 -16.40
CA ILE A 55 -1.06 -1.67 -16.78
C ILE A 55 -0.35 -2.28 -15.57
N LEU A 56 0.25 -1.43 -14.72
CA LEU A 56 0.91 -1.88 -13.49
C LEU A 56 -0.09 -2.50 -12.51
N ARG A 57 -1.27 -1.91 -12.34
CA ARG A 57 -2.29 -2.44 -11.42
C ARG A 57 -2.91 -3.75 -11.89
N GLU A 58 -3.06 -3.94 -13.20
CA GLU A 58 -3.68 -5.14 -13.78
C GLU A 58 -2.76 -6.37 -13.76
N GLN A 59 -1.53 -6.25 -13.29
CA GLN A 59 -0.57 -7.35 -13.12
C GLN A 59 -0.38 -8.17 -14.41
N TYR A 60 -0.19 -7.51 -15.55
CA TYR A 60 0.25 -8.19 -16.78
C TYR A 60 1.70 -8.68 -16.68
N PHE A 61 2.48 -8.05 -15.81
CA PHE A 61 3.85 -8.38 -15.47
C PHE A 61 4.13 -7.93 -14.03
N GLU A 62 5.24 -8.39 -13.45
CA GLU A 62 5.69 -7.95 -12.13
C GLU A 62 6.31 -6.55 -12.20
N ALA A 63 5.80 -5.61 -11.41
CA ALA A 63 6.35 -4.25 -11.36
C ALA A 63 7.75 -4.23 -10.72
N THR A 64 8.70 -3.61 -11.42
CA THR A 64 10.09 -3.46 -11.01
C THR A 64 10.24 -2.36 -9.95
N ASP A 65 11.37 -2.34 -9.25
CA ASP A 65 11.68 -1.24 -8.31
C ASP A 65 11.85 0.11 -9.03
N GLU A 66 12.25 0.09 -10.31
CA GLU A 66 12.26 1.28 -11.15
C GLU A 66 10.85 1.84 -11.36
N ASP A 67 9.84 0.98 -11.57
CA ASP A 67 8.44 1.42 -11.69
C ASP A 67 7.94 2.08 -10.40
N LEU A 68 8.27 1.49 -9.25
CA LEU A 68 7.94 2.07 -7.94
C LEU A 68 8.61 3.44 -7.75
N SER A 69 9.87 3.57 -8.16
CA SER A 69 10.62 4.84 -8.11
C SER A 69 9.97 5.91 -8.99
N LYS A 70 9.61 5.56 -10.23
CA LYS A 70 8.91 6.44 -11.18
C LYS A 70 7.58 6.94 -10.62
N ILE A 71 6.76 6.03 -10.06
CA ILE A 71 5.48 6.38 -9.45
C ILE A 71 5.71 7.29 -8.22
N ARG A 72 6.67 6.96 -7.35
CA ARG A 72 6.98 7.75 -6.15
C ARG A 72 7.43 9.17 -6.49
N LYS A 73 8.25 9.34 -7.55
CA LYS A 73 8.64 10.65 -8.09
C LYS A 73 7.43 11.53 -8.38
N VAL A 74 6.38 10.99 -9.01
CA VAL A 74 5.14 11.75 -9.29
C VAL A 74 4.37 12.06 -8.02
N VAL A 75 4.25 11.10 -7.08
CA VAL A 75 3.56 11.32 -5.79
C VAL A 75 4.16 12.50 -5.01
N ASP A 76 5.50 12.56 -4.96
CA ASP A 76 6.24 13.53 -4.15
C ASP A 76 6.42 14.90 -4.83
N ASP A 77 6.29 14.99 -6.15
CA ASP A 77 6.41 16.25 -6.88
C ASP A 77 5.20 17.17 -6.63
N LYS A 78 5.42 18.27 -5.91
CA LYS A 78 4.39 19.27 -5.58
C LYS A 78 3.95 20.10 -6.78
N HIS A 79 4.69 20.09 -7.88
CA HIS A 79 4.35 20.79 -9.11
C HIS A 79 3.44 19.96 -10.01
N GLU A 80 3.39 18.64 -9.81
CA GLU A 80 2.48 17.78 -10.55
C GLU A 80 1.00 18.01 -10.19
N PRO A 81 0.06 17.91 -11.15
CA PRO A 81 -1.37 18.03 -10.87
C PRO A 81 -1.82 17.03 -9.78
N ARG A 82 -2.69 17.47 -8.87
CA ARG A 82 -3.21 16.62 -7.77
C ARG A 82 -3.78 15.30 -8.25
N LEU A 83 -4.52 15.31 -9.36
CA LEU A 83 -5.04 14.10 -9.99
C LEU A 83 -3.94 13.06 -10.27
N PHE A 84 -2.77 13.49 -10.75
CA PHE A 84 -1.68 12.60 -11.12
C PHE A 84 -1.05 11.99 -9.87
N ARG A 85 -0.87 12.83 -8.85
CA ARG A 85 -0.31 12.43 -7.55
C ARG A 85 -1.23 11.45 -6.81
N ILE A 86 -2.55 11.63 -6.89
CA ILE A 86 -3.55 10.74 -6.30
C ILE A 86 -3.58 9.39 -7.05
N GLU A 87 -3.63 9.41 -8.39
CA GLU A 87 -3.56 8.21 -9.23
C GLU A 87 -2.28 7.40 -8.98
N CYS A 88 -1.14 8.08 -8.88
CA CYS A 88 0.15 7.47 -8.55
C CYS A 88 0.19 6.96 -7.10
N GLY A 89 -0.38 7.69 -6.14
CA GLY A 89 -0.46 7.25 -4.75
C GLY A 89 -1.32 6.00 -4.57
N PHE A 90 -2.44 5.92 -5.30
CA PHE A 90 -3.26 4.73 -5.40
C PHE A 90 -2.47 3.54 -5.98
N THR A 91 -1.80 3.76 -7.11
CA THR A 91 -0.98 2.73 -7.77
C THR A 91 0.17 2.26 -6.89
N LEU A 92 0.87 3.18 -6.23
CA LEU A 92 1.97 2.88 -5.33
C LEU A 92 1.48 2.03 -4.16
N GLY A 93 0.37 2.43 -3.53
CA GLY A 93 -0.23 1.65 -2.45
C GLY A 93 -0.55 0.23 -2.91
N TYR A 94 -1.17 0.08 -4.07
CA TYR A 94 -1.47 -1.23 -4.65
C TYR A 94 -0.22 -2.09 -4.91
N LEU A 95 0.82 -1.54 -5.52
CA LEU A 95 2.06 -2.29 -5.80
C LEU A 95 2.78 -2.69 -4.51
N LEU A 96 2.79 -1.83 -3.50
CA LEU A 96 3.35 -2.13 -2.18
C LEU A 96 2.56 -3.23 -1.46
N TYR A 97 1.24 -3.27 -1.64
CA TYR A 97 0.41 -4.35 -1.13
C TYR A 97 0.81 -5.71 -1.72
N ILE A 98 0.98 -5.79 -3.04
CA ILE A 98 1.43 -7.03 -3.71
C ILE A 98 2.80 -7.48 -3.18
N LYS A 99 3.72 -6.54 -2.93
CA LYS A 99 5.03 -6.82 -2.34
C LYS A 99 4.98 -7.15 -0.84
N GLY A 100 3.81 -7.30 -0.23
CA GLY A 100 3.64 -7.57 1.21
C GLY A 100 3.98 -6.39 2.13
N LYS A 101 4.26 -5.20 1.57
CA LYS A 101 4.67 -4.00 2.30
C LYS A 101 3.46 -3.22 2.81
N ARG A 102 2.66 -3.85 3.69
CA ARG A 102 1.36 -3.33 4.16
C ARG A 102 1.44 -1.92 4.77
N THR A 103 2.46 -1.63 5.59
CA THR A 103 2.59 -0.29 6.20
C THR A 103 2.91 0.78 5.15
N GLU A 104 3.87 0.53 4.26
CA GLU A 104 4.19 1.49 3.19
C GLU A 104 2.98 1.69 2.26
N CYS A 105 2.22 0.61 2.00
CA CYS A 105 0.96 0.65 1.26
C CYS A 105 -0.05 1.60 1.90
N ALA A 106 -0.29 1.46 3.21
CA ALA A 106 -1.18 2.33 3.96
C ALA A 106 -0.73 3.78 3.92
N GLU A 107 0.58 4.04 4.08
CA GLU A 107 1.15 5.38 4.00
C GLU A 107 0.95 6.04 2.63
N ALA A 108 1.08 5.27 1.55
CA ALA A 108 0.80 5.75 0.19
C ALA A 108 -0.68 6.13 0.02
N TYR A 109 -1.60 5.32 0.55
CA TYR A 109 -3.03 5.63 0.55
C TYR A 109 -3.38 6.85 1.40
N TYR A 110 -2.84 6.96 2.61
CA TYR A 110 -2.99 8.15 3.45
C TYR A 110 -2.45 9.41 2.76
N HIS A 111 -1.32 9.31 2.06
CA HIS A 111 -0.78 10.42 1.29
C HIS A 111 -1.73 10.83 0.16
N ALA A 112 -2.26 9.87 -0.61
CA ALA A 112 -3.21 10.14 -1.69
C ALA A 112 -4.48 10.84 -1.16
N ILE A 113 -5.06 10.35 -0.06
CA ILE A 113 -6.21 10.98 0.62
C ILE A 113 -5.86 12.40 1.07
N SER A 114 -4.71 12.58 1.74
CA SER A 114 -4.27 13.91 2.19
C SER A 114 -4.05 14.88 1.03
N VAL A 115 -3.56 14.42 -0.13
CA VAL A 115 -3.46 15.24 -1.34
C VAL A 115 -4.86 15.59 -1.87
N GLY A 116 -5.80 14.65 -1.85
CA GLY A 116 -7.19 14.79 -2.31
C GLY A 116 -8.10 15.68 -1.45
N GLU A 117 -7.82 15.80 -0.15
CA GLU A 117 -8.63 16.60 0.78
C GLU A 117 -8.14 18.05 0.93
N LYS A 118 -6.93 18.38 0.46
CA LYS A 118 -6.39 19.73 0.54
C LYS A 118 -7.28 20.75 -0.17
N THR A 119 -7.51 21.87 0.49
CA THR A 119 -8.11 23.06 -0.13
C THR A 119 -7.15 23.60 -1.19
N VAL A 120 -7.71 23.96 -2.35
CA VAL A 120 -6.93 24.40 -3.51
C VAL A 120 -7.14 25.87 -3.81
N LYS A 121 -6.16 26.48 -4.47
CA LYS A 121 -6.26 27.86 -4.94
C LYS A 121 -7.19 27.92 -6.16
N ALA A 122 -7.75 29.09 -6.44
CA ALA A 122 -8.69 29.30 -7.56
C ALA A 122 -8.14 28.81 -8.91
N LYS A 123 -6.84 28.98 -9.18
CA LYS A 123 -6.19 28.50 -10.42
C LYS A 123 -6.23 26.98 -10.55
N GLU A 124 -5.95 26.27 -9.46
CA GLU A 124 -5.99 24.80 -9.42
C GLU A 124 -7.43 24.29 -9.53
N ALA A 125 -8.36 24.91 -8.81
CA ALA A 125 -9.79 24.58 -8.93
C ALA A 125 -10.29 24.72 -10.39
N LYS A 126 -9.86 25.78 -11.11
CA LYS A 126 -10.20 25.94 -12.53
C LYS A 126 -9.62 24.82 -13.41
N MET A 127 -8.42 24.33 -13.09
CA MET A 127 -7.86 23.16 -13.80
C MET A 127 -8.64 21.89 -13.48
N GLU A 128 -9.03 21.70 -12.21
CA GLU A 128 -9.77 20.52 -11.77
C GLU A 128 -11.18 20.42 -12.37
N SER A 129 -11.79 21.56 -12.70
CA SER A 129 -13.09 21.65 -13.37
C SER A 129 -13.01 21.40 -14.88
N LYS A 130 -11.82 21.31 -15.49
CA LYS A 130 -11.72 20.99 -16.92
C LYS A 130 -12.20 19.57 -17.18
N LEU A 131 -13.03 19.43 -18.20
CA LEU A 131 -13.50 18.13 -18.67
C LEU A 131 -12.37 17.42 -19.43
N ILE A 132 -12.20 16.16 -19.10
CA ILE A 132 -11.30 15.20 -19.73
C ILE A 132 -12.18 14.08 -20.27
N GLN A 133 -11.93 13.62 -21.49
CA GLN A 133 -12.64 12.51 -22.13
C GLN A 133 -12.24 11.17 -21.47
N PHE A 134 -12.84 10.74 -20.38
CA PHE A 134 -12.52 9.47 -19.74
C PHE A 134 -13.41 8.35 -20.29
N ASN A 135 -12.81 7.36 -20.97
CA ASN A 135 -13.57 6.36 -21.75
C ASN A 135 -14.51 7.04 -22.77
N THR A 136 -15.80 6.74 -22.72
CA THR A 136 -16.84 7.32 -23.58
C THR A 136 -17.43 8.62 -23.02
N GLU A 137 -17.06 9.04 -21.81
CA GLU A 137 -17.65 10.17 -21.11
C GLU A 137 -16.70 11.36 -20.98
N LYS A 138 -17.25 12.57 -20.89
CA LYS A 138 -16.48 13.76 -20.50
C LYS A 138 -16.72 14.03 -19.02
N VAL A 139 -15.69 13.80 -18.20
CA VAL A 139 -15.75 13.95 -16.74
C VAL A 139 -14.72 14.98 -16.30
N SER A 140 -15.01 15.69 -15.21
CA SER A 140 -14.05 16.64 -14.66
C SER A 140 -12.90 15.92 -13.95
N SER A 141 -11.71 16.52 -13.89
CA SER A 141 -10.61 15.97 -13.08
C SER A 141 -11.01 15.80 -11.62
N LYS A 142 -11.85 16.70 -11.09
CA LYS A 142 -12.41 16.60 -9.73
C LYS A 142 -13.22 15.33 -9.53
N GLU A 143 -14.06 14.98 -10.50
CA GLU A 143 -14.88 13.77 -10.44
C GLU A 143 -14.01 12.51 -10.50
N ILE A 144 -13.02 12.47 -11.40
CA ILE A 144 -12.05 11.37 -11.48
C ILE A 144 -11.32 11.20 -10.14
N MET A 145 -10.82 12.29 -9.54
CA MET A 145 -10.18 12.23 -8.22
C MET A 145 -11.13 11.67 -7.16
N GLY A 146 -12.40 12.07 -7.16
CA GLY A 146 -13.41 11.53 -6.24
C GLY A 146 -13.60 10.01 -6.38
N ARG A 147 -13.60 9.49 -7.62
CA ARG A 147 -13.67 8.04 -7.89
C ARG A 147 -12.42 7.33 -7.35
N ILE A 148 -11.22 7.82 -7.68
CA ILE A 148 -9.96 7.22 -7.21
C ILE A 148 -9.86 7.27 -5.68
N LEU A 149 -10.24 8.38 -5.04
CA LEU A 149 -10.19 8.50 -3.58
C LEU A 149 -11.15 7.55 -2.87
N LYS A 150 -12.32 7.28 -3.48
CA LYS A 150 -13.25 6.26 -2.97
C LYS A 150 -12.62 4.87 -3.01
N ASP A 151 -11.92 4.54 -4.10
CA ASP A 151 -11.22 3.25 -4.23
C ASP A 151 -10.03 3.16 -3.26
N VAL A 152 -9.25 4.23 -3.11
CA VAL A 152 -8.16 4.32 -2.11
C VAL A 152 -8.70 4.12 -0.70
N GLN A 153 -9.81 4.77 -0.34
CA GLN A 153 -10.43 4.61 0.98
C GLN A 153 -10.96 3.18 1.17
N GLY A 154 -11.59 2.59 0.13
CA GLY A 154 -12.04 1.20 0.16
C GLY A 154 -10.88 0.22 0.39
N ASN A 155 -9.76 0.40 -0.33
CA ASN A 155 -8.57 -0.42 -0.16
C ASN A 155 -7.92 -0.22 1.21
N LEU A 156 -7.86 1.02 1.70
CA LEU A 156 -7.35 1.32 3.03
C LEU A 156 -8.23 0.72 4.12
N ASP A 157 -9.56 0.82 3.98
CA ASP A 157 -10.50 0.12 4.85
C ASP A 157 -10.25 -1.38 4.81
N ASN A 158 -10.04 -1.98 3.63
CA ASN A 158 -9.75 -3.42 3.50
C ASN A 158 -8.40 -3.83 4.10
N LEU A 159 -7.39 -2.96 4.09
CA LEU A 159 -6.13 -3.19 4.82
C LEU A 159 -6.35 -3.28 6.34
N ASN A 160 -7.32 -2.52 6.83
CA ASN A 160 -7.64 -2.39 8.25
C ASN A 160 -8.78 -3.32 8.70
N ARG A 161 -9.60 -3.84 7.77
CA ARG A 161 -10.71 -4.73 8.05
C ARG A 161 -10.21 -6.15 8.31
N LYS A 162 -10.93 -6.79 9.22
CA LYS A 162 -10.75 -8.17 9.68
C LYS A 162 -10.63 -9.11 8.47
N THR A 163 -9.67 -10.02 8.49
CA THR A 163 -9.33 -11.06 7.50
C THR A 163 -10.47 -12.02 7.07
N ALA A 164 -11.73 -11.70 7.35
CA ALA A 164 -12.85 -12.63 7.32
C ALA A 164 -13.67 -12.64 6.02
N SER A 165 -13.64 -11.61 5.15
CA SER A 165 -14.34 -11.70 3.86
C SER A 165 -13.40 -11.50 2.67
N SER A 166 -13.36 -12.53 1.82
CA SER A 166 -12.62 -12.63 0.56
C SER A 166 -13.09 -11.67 -0.54
N ASP A 167 -14.08 -10.84 -0.24
CA ASP A 167 -14.87 -10.12 -1.24
C ASP A 167 -14.57 -8.61 -1.25
N GLY A 168 -13.65 -8.17 -0.38
CA GLY A 168 -13.23 -6.78 -0.24
C GLY A 168 -12.11 -6.40 -1.19
N ALA A 169 -12.50 -5.82 -2.33
CA ALA A 169 -11.72 -5.08 -3.33
C ALA A 169 -10.27 -4.73 -2.97
N PHE A 170 -9.34 -5.35 -3.69
CA PHE A 170 -8.06 -4.74 -4.07
C PHE A 170 -7.87 -4.75 -5.59
N ILE A 171 -8.57 -5.65 -6.29
CA ILE A 171 -8.30 -6.03 -7.67
C ILE A 171 -9.65 -6.20 -8.37
N PRO A 172 -9.88 -5.55 -9.52
CA PRO A 172 -11.04 -5.87 -10.34
C PRO A 172 -10.97 -7.34 -10.77
N ASP A 173 -12.08 -8.08 -10.74
CA ASP A 173 -12.06 -9.51 -11.11
C ASP A 173 -11.56 -9.75 -12.55
N LYS A 174 -11.66 -8.72 -13.40
CA LYS A 174 -11.21 -8.73 -14.80
C LYS A 174 -10.27 -7.56 -15.08
N ARG A 175 -9.28 -7.82 -15.94
CA ARG A 175 -8.42 -6.84 -16.59
C ARG A 175 -9.18 -6.06 -17.67
N ALA A 176 -8.58 -4.98 -18.19
CA ALA A 176 -9.15 -4.19 -19.28
C ALA A 176 -9.35 -4.99 -20.58
N ASP A 177 -8.55 -6.04 -20.81
CA ASP A 177 -8.71 -6.95 -21.95
C ASP A 177 -9.74 -8.06 -21.72
N GLY A 178 -10.45 -8.03 -20.58
CA GLY A 178 -11.46 -9.01 -20.20
C GLY A 178 -10.91 -10.30 -19.59
N THR A 179 -9.58 -10.48 -19.54
CA THR A 179 -8.97 -11.64 -18.86
C THR A 179 -9.14 -11.53 -17.35
N TYR A 180 -9.20 -12.67 -16.67
CA TYR A 180 -9.31 -12.68 -15.20
C TYR A 180 -7.94 -12.39 -14.58
N ILE A 181 -7.93 -11.54 -13.54
CA ILE A 181 -6.74 -11.41 -12.70
C ILE A 181 -6.71 -12.63 -11.81
N SER A 182 -5.61 -13.38 -11.84
CA SER A 182 -5.38 -14.43 -10.84
C SER A 182 -5.43 -13.75 -9.48
N LYS A 183 -6.51 -13.98 -8.73
CA LYS A 183 -6.62 -13.45 -7.37
C LYS A 183 -5.34 -13.91 -6.66
N PRO A 184 -4.53 -12.98 -6.10
CA PRO A 184 -3.36 -13.37 -5.34
C PRO A 184 -3.85 -14.44 -4.37
N SER A 185 -3.22 -15.62 -4.40
CA SER A 185 -3.60 -16.78 -3.58
C SER A 185 -4.03 -16.22 -2.25
N LYS A 186 -5.34 -16.38 -1.95
CA LYS A 186 -6.03 -15.71 -0.84
C LYS A 186 -5.00 -15.58 0.25
N CYS A 187 -4.56 -14.35 0.57
CA CYS A 187 -3.75 -14.13 1.76
C CYS A 187 -4.55 -14.87 2.82
N HIS A 188 -4.02 -16.04 3.23
CA HIS A 188 -4.87 -17.14 3.65
C HIS A 188 -5.73 -16.61 4.80
N LYS A 189 -6.87 -17.24 5.12
CA LYS A 189 -7.32 -17.16 6.52
C LYS A 189 -6.07 -17.51 7.31
N MET A 190 -5.34 -16.52 7.82
CA MET A 190 -3.93 -16.70 8.19
C MET A 190 -4.04 -17.75 9.27
N PRO A 191 -3.72 -19.02 8.97
CA PRO A 191 -3.98 -20.03 9.95
C PRO A 191 -2.99 -19.65 11.00
N ILE A 192 -3.53 -19.15 12.12
CA ILE A 192 -3.00 -19.50 13.41
C ILE A 192 -2.50 -20.93 13.22
N GLY A 193 -1.17 -21.13 13.24
CA GLY A 193 -0.52 -22.31 12.65
C GLY A 193 -1.25 -23.60 13.02
N PRO A 194 -1.00 -24.73 12.33
CA PRO A 194 -1.82 -25.95 12.44
C PRO A 194 -2.08 -26.47 13.89
N PHE A 195 -1.37 -25.93 14.87
CA PHE A 195 -1.41 -26.22 16.29
C PHE A 195 -2.24 -25.27 17.16
N GLY A 196 -2.93 -24.27 16.59
CA GLY A 196 -3.75 -23.32 17.35
C GLY A 196 -2.91 -22.29 18.14
N SER A 197 -3.48 -21.11 18.35
CA SER A 197 -2.92 -20.04 19.18
C SER A 197 -4.01 -19.59 20.12
N ASN A 198 -3.60 -19.02 21.23
CA ASN A 198 -4.52 -18.43 22.20
C ASN A 198 -5.09 -17.07 21.72
N LEU A 199 -4.71 -16.59 20.53
CA LEU A 199 -5.24 -15.35 19.97
C LEU A 199 -6.56 -15.63 19.26
N ASN A 200 -7.61 -14.93 19.66
CA ASN A 200 -8.84 -14.91 18.88
C ASN A 200 -8.69 -14.02 17.62
N ASP A 201 -9.61 -14.16 16.67
CA ASP A 201 -9.60 -13.39 15.42
C ASP A 201 -9.51 -11.88 15.64
N GLU A 202 -10.16 -11.34 16.69
CA GLU A 202 -10.11 -9.91 16.97
C GLU A 202 -8.73 -9.45 17.44
N GLN A 203 -8.09 -10.21 18.33
CA GLN A 203 -6.73 -9.94 18.80
C GLN A 203 -5.73 -10.02 17.65
N PHE A 204 -5.89 -11.03 16.81
CA PHE A 204 -5.09 -11.20 15.60
C PHE A 204 -5.24 -10.03 14.63
N ASN A 205 -6.47 -9.63 14.34
CA ASN A 205 -6.73 -8.50 13.44
C ASN A 205 -6.11 -7.19 13.96
N LYS A 206 -6.11 -6.97 15.28
CA LYS A 206 -5.44 -5.80 15.89
C LYS A 206 -3.92 -5.83 15.72
N LEU A 207 -3.30 -7.00 15.63
CA LEU A 207 -1.86 -7.16 15.40
C LEU A 207 -1.45 -6.79 13.97
N ILE A 208 -2.22 -7.25 12.98
CA ILE A 208 -1.91 -7.09 11.54
C ILE A 208 -2.47 -5.80 10.93
N ASP A 209 -3.35 -5.11 11.66
CA ASP A 209 -3.84 -3.78 11.34
C ASP A 209 -2.63 -2.86 11.03
N VAL A 210 -2.77 -1.96 10.07
CA VAL A 210 -1.73 -0.96 9.76
C VAL A 210 -1.90 0.30 10.60
N GLY A 211 -3.06 0.46 11.23
CA GLY A 211 -3.40 1.61 12.08
C GLY A 211 -3.59 2.89 11.27
N GLY A 212 -3.75 4.01 11.98
CA GLY A 212 -3.83 5.34 11.35
C GLY A 212 -5.23 5.80 10.94
N LEU A 213 -6.28 4.98 11.13
CA LEU A 213 -7.68 5.40 10.98
C LEU A 213 -8.25 6.05 12.25
N GLU A 214 -7.78 5.60 13.41
CA GLU A 214 -8.26 6.05 14.71
C GLU A 214 -7.13 6.08 15.73
N CYS A 215 -7.34 6.83 16.82
CA CYS A 215 -6.43 6.85 17.95
C CYS A 215 -6.42 5.48 18.67
N ASP A 216 -5.24 4.93 18.90
CA ASP A 216 -5.10 3.65 19.63
C ASP A 216 -5.55 3.74 21.07
N CYS A 217 -5.42 4.93 21.67
CA CYS A 217 -5.79 5.15 23.05
C CYS A 217 -7.31 5.40 23.23
N CYS A 218 -7.88 6.33 22.48
CA CYS A 218 -9.25 6.82 22.70
C CYS A 218 -10.22 6.54 21.54
N LYS A 219 -9.76 5.90 20.46
CA LYS A 219 -10.58 5.49 19.30
C LYS A 219 -11.23 6.63 18.51
N ARG A 220 -10.79 7.87 18.74
CA ARG A 220 -11.21 9.03 17.94
C ARG A 220 -10.73 8.92 16.49
N LYS A 221 -11.65 9.11 15.54
CA LYS A 221 -11.45 9.13 14.08
C LYS A 221 -11.40 10.55 13.54
N ASN A 222 -11.04 10.71 12.26
CA ASN A 222 -11.08 11.99 11.53
C ASN A 222 -10.28 13.12 12.19
N VAL A 223 -9.17 12.76 12.85
CA VAL A 223 -8.23 13.71 13.44
C VAL A 223 -6.84 13.40 12.92
N LYS A 224 -5.99 14.43 12.84
CA LYS A 224 -4.58 14.22 12.51
C LYS A 224 -3.93 13.40 13.63
N LEU A 225 -3.50 12.18 13.32
CA LEU A 225 -2.86 11.29 14.27
C LEU A 225 -1.34 11.49 14.29
N LEU A 226 -0.78 11.46 15.49
CA LEU A 226 0.64 11.44 15.79
C LEU A 226 1.12 9.99 15.84
N LYS A 227 2.25 9.69 15.19
CA LYS A 227 2.89 8.37 15.26
C LYS A 227 3.82 8.29 16.47
N CYS A 228 3.86 7.11 17.10
CA CYS A 228 4.89 6.80 18.10
C CYS A 228 6.27 6.91 17.45
N GLN A 229 7.12 7.84 17.92
CA GLN A 229 8.43 8.10 17.30
C GLN A 229 9.41 6.93 17.38
N ARG A 230 9.17 5.94 18.24
CA ARG A 230 10.03 4.77 18.39
C ARG A 230 9.64 3.65 17.43
N CYS A 231 8.37 3.23 17.41
CA CYS A 231 7.94 2.08 16.61
C CYS A 231 7.24 2.46 15.30
N ASN A 232 6.74 3.70 15.17
CA ASN A 232 5.96 4.18 14.03
C ASN A 232 4.68 3.37 13.70
N LYS A 233 4.28 2.41 14.55
CA LYS A 233 3.09 1.54 14.35
C LYS A 233 1.87 1.91 15.21
N ALA A 234 2.05 2.78 16.20
CA ALA A 234 0.96 3.26 17.04
C ALA A 234 0.65 4.73 16.75
N PHE A 235 -0.64 5.06 16.78
CA PHE A 235 -1.21 6.32 16.33
C PHE A 235 -2.07 6.94 17.43
N TYR A 236 -1.87 8.23 17.69
CA TYR A 236 -2.51 8.93 18.80
C TYR A 236 -3.07 10.28 18.35
N CYS A 237 -4.24 10.68 18.82
CA CYS A 237 -4.75 12.01 18.54
C CYS A 237 -4.03 13.13 19.33
N SER A 238 -3.27 12.80 20.37
CA SER A 238 -2.56 13.76 21.21
C SER A 238 -1.40 13.11 22.00
N ALA A 239 -0.53 13.94 22.57
CA ALA A 239 0.58 13.49 23.42
C ALA A 239 0.08 12.89 24.75
N GLU A 240 -1.08 13.34 25.25
CA GLU A 240 -1.72 12.78 26.44
C GLU A 240 -2.18 11.34 26.17
N CYS A 241 -2.86 11.10 25.04
CA CYS A 241 -3.25 9.75 24.62
C CYS A 241 -2.03 8.84 24.45
N GLN A 242 -0.92 9.35 23.92
CA GLN A 242 0.33 8.60 23.84
C GLN A 242 0.88 8.23 25.23
N LYS A 243 0.89 9.18 26.19
CA LYS A 243 1.37 8.92 27.56
C LYS A 243 0.52 7.88 28.29
N ILE A 244 -0.80 7.96 28.15
CA ILE A 244 -1.76 7.00 28.73
C ILE A 244 -1.50 5.62 28.12
N GLN A 245 -1.48 5.50 26.79
CA GLN A 245 -1.21 4.20 26.16
C GLN A 245 0.15 3.64 26.56
N TRP A 246 1.17 4.51 26.66
CA TRP A 246 2.54 4.13 27.01
C TRP A 246 2.64 3.54 28.42
N LYS A 247 2.04 4.20 29.42
CA LYS A 247 2.17 3.82 30.83
C LYS A 247 1.10 2.86 31.30
N GLU A 248 -0.15 3.15 30.98
CA GLU A 248 -1.32 2.49 31.58
C GLU A 248 -1.81 1.32 30.75
N LYS A 249 -1.75 1.42 29.42
CA LYS A 249 -2.30 0.38 28.53
C LYS A 249 -1.28 -0.65 28.06
N GLY A 250 0.01 -0.45 28.30
CA GLY A 250 1.04 -1.48 28.09
C GLY A 250 1.96 -1.28 26.88
N HIS A 251 1.77 -0.23 26.07
CA HIS A 251 2.54 -0.05 24.84
C HIS A 251 4.06 -0.01 25.07
N ARG A 252 4.53 0.48 26.22
CA ARG A 252 5.97 0.45 26.59
C ARG A 252 6.58 -0.96 26.53
N GLN A 253 5.80 -2.00 26.84
CA GLN A 253 6.28 -3.38 26.89
C GLN A 253 6.48 -3.97 25.49
N HIS A 254 5.66 -3.54 24.52
CA HIS A 254 5.64 -4.06 23.15
C HIS A 254 6.24 -3.10 22.11
N CYS A 255 6.55 -1.86 22.51
CA CYS A 255 7.19 -0.89 21.63
C CYS A 255 8.62 -1.34 21.27
N ARG A 256 8.91 -1.45 19.98
CA ARG A 256 10.21 -1.80 19.41
C ARG A 256 10.63 -0.76 18.40
N LYS A 257 11.94 -0.52 18.28
CA LYS A 257 12.48 0.20 17.11
C LYS A 257 12.40 -0.74 15.90
N GLU A 258 12.30 -0.18 14.69
CA GLU A 258 12.38 -0.97 13.47
C GLU A 258 13.66 -1.85 13.43
N GLY A 259 13.48 -3.15 13.21
CA GLY A 259 14.54 -4.15 13.22
C GLY A 259 14.96 -4.66 14.62
N GLU A 260 14.36 -4.15 15.71
CA GLU A 260 14.62 -4.60 17.08
C GLU A 260 13.60 -5.66 17.50
N PHE A 261 14.00 -6.93 17.59
CA PHE A 261 13.13 -8.01 18.04
C PHE A 261 13.56 -8.57 19.39
N LYS A 262 12.59 -8.88 20.26
CA LYS A 262 12.82 -9.53 21.56
C LYS A 262 12.12 -10.89 21.64
N PRO A 263 12.63 -11.82 22.47
CA PRO A 263 11.93 -13.05 22.78
C PRO A 263 10.47 -12.78 23.16
N LYS A 264 9.58 -13.61 22.65
CA LYS A 264 8.11 -13.55 22.78
C LYS A 264 7.40 -12.50 21.92
N ASP A 265 8.10 -11.63 21.20
CA ASP A 265 7.46 -10.73 20.25
C ASP A 265 6.75 -11.54 19.16
N LEU A 266 5.53 -11.12 18.80
CA LEU A 266 4.80 -11.64 17.65
C LEU A 266 5.18 -10.84 16.41
N VAL A 267 5.48 -11.55 15.33
CA VAL A 267 5.95 -10.98 14.08
C VAL A 267 5.32 -11.70 12.90
N GLN A 268 5.25 -11.04 11.75
CA GLN A 268 4.79 -11.67 10.51
C GLN A 268 5.98 -11.98 9.61
N LEU A 269 6.00 -13.17 9.00
CA LEU A 269 7.00 -13.55 8.01
C LEU A 269 6.67 -12.97 6.64
N SER A 270 7.67 -12.51 5.89
CA SER A 270 7.48 -11.99 4.54
C SER A 270 8.74 -12.14 3.68
N GLY A 271 8.59 -12.23 2.37
CA GLY A 271 9.70 -12.30 1.41
C GLY A 271 10.56 -13.57 1.50
N LEU A 272 10.03 -14.68 2.04
CA LEU A 272 10.71 -15.96 2.07
C LEU A 272 10.67 -16.60 0.68
N GLU A 273 11.80 -16.59 -0.03
CA GLU A 273 11.91 -17.22 -1.36
C GLU A 273 11.94 -18.75 -1.28
N ALA A 274 12.64 -19.29 -0.28
CA ALA A 274 12.79 -20.74 -0.11
C ALA A 274 11.54 -21.44 0.46
N LYS A 275 10.66 -20.68 1.11
CA LYS A 275 9.43 -21.16 1.76
C LYS A 275 8.29 -20.15 1.60
N PRO A 276 7.84 -19.89 0.36
CA PRO A 276 6.84 -18.87 0.10
C PRO A 276 5.49 -19.16 0.79
N GLU A 277 5.20 -20.43 1.11
CA GLU A 277 4.03 -20.86 1.85
C GLU A 277 3.98 -20.36 3.30
N LEU A 278 5.13 -19.93 3.86
CA LEU A 278 5.21 -19.35 5.20
C LEU A 278 5.10 -17.83 5.19
N ASN A 279 5.08 -17.19 4.03
CA ASN A 279 4.84 -15.74 3.95
C ASN A 279 3.44 -15.42 4.49
N ASP A 280 3.33 -14.24 5.10
CA ASP A 280 2.17 -13.79 5.84
C ASP A 280 1.79 -14.67 7.04
N THR A 281 2.67 -15.54 7.54
CA THR A 281 2.40 -16.29 8.78
C THR A 281 2.86 -15.50 10.01
N VAL A 282 2.03 -15.47 11.06
CA VAL A 282 2.43 -14.90 12.35
C VAL A 282 3.16 -15.93 13.19
N VAL A 283 4.36 -15.57 13.64
CA VAL A 283 5.24 -16.41 14.45
C VAL A 283 5.73 -15.63 15.67
N ARG A 284 6.29 -16.35 16.64
CA ARG A 284 6.90 -15.79 17.83
C ARG A 284 8.41 -15.83 17.73
N ILE A 285 9.06 -14.73 18.10
CA ILE A 285 10.52 -14.68 18.24
C ILE A 285 10.91 -15.52 19.47
N VAL A 286 11.80 -16.49 19.27
CA VAL A 286 12.42 -17.26 20.35
C VAL A 286 13.64 -16.50 20.86
N GLY A 287 14.48 -16.01 19.95
CA GLY A 287 15.71 -15.28 20.27
C GLY A 287 16.58 -15.05 19.04
N PRO A 288 17.81 -14.53 19.22
CA PRO A 288 18.78 -14.44 18.13
C PRO A 288 19.21 -15.84 17.69
N ALA A 289 19.29 -16.07 16.38
CA ALA A 289 19.84 -17.31 15.84
C ALA A 289 21.38 -17.29 15.88
N PRO A 290 22.07 -18.45 15.77
CA PRO A 290 23.53 -18.51 15.72
C PRO A 290 24.15 -17.67 14.59
N THR A 291 23.45 -17.56 13.46
CA THR A 291 23.88 -16.71 12.34
C THR A 291 23.52 -15.25 12.59
N LYS A 292 24.53 -14.36 12.51
CA LYS A 292 24.37 -12.92 12.70
C LYS A 292 23.27 -12.34 11.80
N GLY A 293 22.39 -11.52 12.38
CA GLY A 293 21.28 -10.86 11.66
C GLY A 293 20.07 -11.75 11.41
N ARG A 294 20.04 -12.97 11.97
CA ARG A 294 18.89 -13.87 11.91
C ARG A 294 18.28 -14.08 13.29
N TYR A 295 17.00 -14.39 13.30
CA TYR A 295 16.24 -14.72 14.50
C TYR A 295 15.73 -16.14 14.41
N GLU A 296 15.69 -16.81 15.54
CA GLU A 296 14.98 -18.06 15.69
C GLU A 296 13.51 -17.74 15.96
N VAL A 297 12.63 -18.28 15.12
CA VAL A 297 11.19 -18.08 15.21
C VAL A 297 10.46 -19.40 15.37
N ARG A 298 9.31 -19.37 16.04
CA ARG A 298 8.48 -20.54 16.31
C ARG A 298 7.03 -20.22 15.96
N MET A 299 6.37 -21.17 15.28
CA MET A 299 4.93 -21.10 15.02
C MET A 299 4.17 -21.24 16.35
N GLU A 300 3.07 -20.51 16.55
CA GLU A 300 2.23 -20.74 17.72
C GLU A 300 1.73 -22.20 17.76
N GLY A 301 1.84 -22.83 18.93
CA GLY A 301 1.49 -24.23 19.18
C GLY A 301 2.46 -25.28 18.61
N GLY A 302 3.45 -24.90 17.80
CA GLY A 302 4.43 -25.83 17.25
C GLY A 302 5.71 -25.93 18.09
N ASP A 303 6.30 -27.12 18.18
CA ASP A 303 7.58 -27.32 18.90
C ASP A 303 8.81 -26.94 18.07
N ARG A 304 8.67 -26.90 16.74
CA ARG A 304 9.78 -26.65 15.83
C ARG A 304 10.00 -25.15 15.65
N SER A 305 11.24 -24.73 15.84
CA SER A 305 11.74 -23.42 15.47
C SER A 305 12.57 -23.47 14.20
N PHE A 306 12.73 -22.34 13.53
CA PHE A 306 13.61 -22.18 12.38
C PHE A 306 14.22 -20.78 12.33
N SER A 307 15.33 -20.64 11.62
CA SER A 307 16.06 -19.37 11.52
C SER A 307 15.58 -18.54 10.33
N VAL A 308 15.25 -17.28 10.56
CA VAL A 308 14.79 -16.32 9.54
C VAL A 308 15.64 -15.05 9.58
N SER A 309 15.94 -14.48 8.41
CA SER A 309 16.62 -13.17 8.33
C SER A 309 15.76 -12.06 8.92
N ALA A 310 16.35 -11.11 9.63
CA ALA A 310 15.64 -9.94 10.13
C ALA A 310 14.88 -9.17 9.02
N ALA A 311 15.39 -9.19 7.79
CA ALA A 311 14.74 -8.56 6.63
C ALA A 311 13.44 -9.26 6.21
N ASN A 312 13.24 -10.52 6.61
CA ASN A 312 12.04 -11.31 6.32
C ASN A 312 11.03 -11.30 7.49
N ILE A 313 11.21 -10.41 8.46
CA ILE A 313 10.38 -10.31 9.66
C ILE A 313 9.75 -8.92 9.70
N ILE A 314 8.43 -8.86 9.72
CA ILE A 314 7.64 -7.64 9.81
C ILE A 314 7.14 -7.47 11.25
N HIS A 315 7.39 -6.28 11.81
CA HIS A 315 6.80 -5.87 13.08
C HIS A 315 5.28 -5.74 12.96
N LEU A 316 4.58 -6.50 13.79
CA LEU A 316 3.17 -6.29 14.05
C LEU A 316 2.97 -5.06 14.93
N ARG A 317 1.72 -4.56 14.99
CA ARG A 317 1.40 -3.46 15.91
C ARG A 317 1.67 -3.90 17.35
N PRO A 318 2.15 -2.98 18.22
CA PRO A 318 2.27 -3.24 19.64
C PRO A 318 0.91 -3.66 20.18
N PHE A 319 0.77 -4.95 20.45
CA PHE A 319 -0.46 -5.52 20.91
C PHE A 319 -0.37 -5.73 22.40
N ASP A 320 -1.13 -4.91 23.11
CA ASP A 320 -1.40 -5.15 24.51
C ASP A 320 -2.34 -6.37 24.54
N ILE A 321 -1.76 -7.57 24.73
CA ILE A 321 -2.55 -8.66 25.30
C ILE A 321 -2.85 -8.15 26.71
N ILE A 322 -3.95 -7.41 26.86
CA ILE A 322 -4.53 -7.19 28.18
C ILE A 322 -4.66 -8.62 28.70
N ALA A 323 -3.87 -8.95 29.71
CA ALA A 323 -3.95 -10.23 30.38
C ALA A 323 -5.41 -10.37 30.78
N ALA A 324 -6.13 -11.25 30.08
CA ALA A 324 -7.45 -11.66 30.47
C ALA A 324 -7.34 -12.43 31.78
#